data_AF-A0A067BZC0-F1
#
_entry.id   AF-A0A067BZC0-F1
#
_cell.length_a   1.000
_cell.length_b   1.000
_cell.length_c   1.000
_cell.angle_alpha   90.00
_cell.angle_beta   90.00
_cell.angle_gamma   90.00
#
_symmetry.space_group_name_H-M   'P 1'
#
loop_
_entity.id
_entity.type
_entity.pdbx_description
1 polymer ?
#
loop_
_entity_poly.entity_id
_entity_poly.type
_entity_poly.pdbx_seq_one_letter_code
_entity_poly.pdbx_strand_id
1 'polypeptide(L)'
;MHPAPRASHWTYTTSARVGAAYFDVCRFGITTDHDVAALLSLLAADGFDFMGDGGVDAFLGQWRRYVTYFAGLEMTCRHIAVSPAETTDIVVCNSVMRLRLHRRTLECLFPHVLAREDMVQRLVGRELSAPMTLTLIVRHDTCQIQSMHSDVAFAVSMAELLGSLEDTAVAMDGARVHGPWLLSDDDDDASVAAKSLTYKAT
;
A
#
# COMPACT_ATOMS: atom_id res chain seq x y z
N MET A 1 46.30 -21.56 4.01
CA MET A 1 45.00 -22.23 3.76
C MET A 1 43.94 -21.40 4.45
N HIS A 2 43.28 -20.52 3.71
CA HIS A 2 42.22 -19.65 4.23
C HIS A 2 40.89 -20.40 4.06
N PRO A 3 40.01 -20.50 5.06
CA PRO A 3 38.73 -21.13 4.84
C PRO A 3 37.89 -20.21 3.93
N ALA A 4 37.23 -20.81 2.94
CA ALA A 4 36.24 -20.12 2.13
C ALA A 4 35.06 -19.68 3.01
N PRO A 5 34.46 -18.50 2.76
CA PRO A 5 33.25 -18.11 3.48
C PRO A 5 32.13 -19.10 3.14
N ARG A 6 31.54 -19.71 4.17
CA ARG A 6 30.33 -20.51 4.04
C ARG A 6 29.21 -19.60 3.54
N ALA A 7 28.81 -19.79 2.29
CA ALA A 7 27.67 -19.11 1.75
C ALA A 7 26.38 -19.68 2.37
N SER A 8 25.59 -18.81 2.98
CA SER A 8 24.26 -19.07 3.52
C SER A 8 23.24 -18.87 2.39
N HIS A 9 23.02 -19.90 1.59
CA HIS A 9 22.16 -19.84 0.39
C HIS A 9 20.65 -20.01 0.68
N TRP A 10 20.26 -20.20 1.95
CA TRP A 10 18.90 -20.66 2.30
C TRP A 10 17.98 -19.58 2.88
N THR A 11 18.49 -18.39 3.20
CA THR A 11 17.74 -17.36 3.97
C THR A 11 16.88 -16.43 3.10
N TYR A 12 17.28 -16.18 1.85
CA TYR A 12 16.57 -15.30 0.90
C TYR A 12 15.14 -15.79 0.56
N THR A 13 14.96 -17.11 0.44
CA THR A 13 13.71 -17.69 -0.05
C THR A 13 12.56 -17.54 0.95
N THR A 14 12.83 -17.56 2.25
CA THR A 14 11.77 -17.49 3.27
C THR A 14 11.18 -16.09 3.38
N SER A 15 12.00 -15.05 3.45
CA SER A 15 11.54 -13.66 3.48
C SER A 15 10.86 -13.26 2.17
N ALA A 16 11.33 -13.76 1.02
CA ALA A 16 10.63 -13.60 -0.25
C ALA A 16 9.23 -14.26 -0.23
N ARG A 17 9.09 -15.44 0.42
CA ARG A 17 7.79 -16.10 0.60
C ARG A 17 6.85 -15.32 1.52
N VAL A 18 7.36 -14.61 2.52
CA VAL A 18 6.54 -13.70 3.35
C VAL A 18 5.98 -12.57 2.47
N GLY A 19 6.81 -11.97 1.62
CA GLY A 19 6.36 -10.98 0.63
C GLY A 19 5.29 -11.55 -0.31
N ALA A 20 5.51 -12.75 -0.86
CA ALA A 20 4.53 -13.41 -1.73
C ALA A 20 3.21 -13.72 -1.00
N ALA A 21 3.28 -14.27 0.22
CA ALA A 21 2.11 -14.59 1.03
C ALA A 21 1.28 -13.35 1.38
N TYR A 22 1.94 -12.21 1.66
CA TYR A 22 1.25 -10.93 1.81
C TYR A 22 0.40 -10.61 0.58
N PHE A 23 0.99 -10.67 -0.63
CA PHE A 23 0.25 -10.35 -1.86
C PHE A 23 -0.85 -11.37 -2.16
N ASP A 24 -0.68 -12.64 -1.80
CA ASP A 24 -1.73 -13.65 -1.99
C ASP A 24 -2.94 -13.36 -1.11
N VAL A 25 -2.74 -13.06 0.18
CA VAL A 25 -3.84 -12.76 1.11
C VAL A 25 -4.50 -11.42 0.76
N CYS A 26 -3.69 -10.41 0.46
CA CYS A 26 -4.15 -9.05 0.19
C CYS A 26 -4.67 -8.84 -1.24
N ARG A 27 -4.56 -9.84 -2.13
CA ARG A 27 -4.75 -9.68 -3.59
C ARG A 27 -6.04 -8.94 -3.93
N PHE A 28 -7.15 -9.31 -3.31
CA PHE A 28 -8.46 -8.75 -3.60
C PHE A 28 -9.05 -7.95 -2.44
N GLY A 29 -8.21 -7.53 -1.49
CA GLY A 29 -8.63 -6.95 -0.23
C GLY A 29 -8.69 -7.93 0.92
N ILE A 30 -8.76 -7.39 2.14
CA ILE A 30 -8.99 -8.16 3.37
C ILE A 30 -10.49 -8.15 3.61
N THR A 31 -11.16 -9.26 3.31
CA THR A 31 -12.63 -9.31 3.27
C THR A 31 -13.23 -10.35 4.21
N THR A 32 -12.42 -11.30 4.67
CA THR A 32 -12.85 -12.40 5.53
C THR A 32 -12.04 -12.46 6.83
N ASP A 33 -12.61 -13.10 7.85
CA ASP A 33 -11.88 -13.38 9.09
C ASP A 33 -10.65 -14.28 8.86
N HIS A 34 -10.69 -15.11 7.81
CA HIS A 34 -9.54 -15.91 7.40
C HIS A 34 -8.38 -15.04 6.89
N ASP A 35 -8.68 -14.03 6.07
CA ASP A 35 -7.66 -13.08 5.58
C ASP A 35 -7.03 -12.33 6.75
N VAL A 36 -7.87 -11.88 7.70
CA VAL A 36 -7.40 -11.20 8.92
C VAL A 36 -6.49 -12.13 9.72
N ALA A 37 -6.91 -13.37 10.01
CA ALA A 37 -6.10 -14.32 10.76
C ALA A 37 -4.77 -14.65 10.06
N ALA A 38 -4.79 -14.84 8.74
CA ALA A 38 -3.60 -15.09 7.95
C ALA A 38 -2.62 -13.90 8.02
N LEU A 39 -3.12 -12.67 7.93
CA LEU A 39 -2.28 -11.47 8.06
C LEU A 39 -1.76 -11.29 9.48
N LEU A 40 -2.57 -11.48 10.50
CA LEU A 40 -2.09 -11.41 11.89
C LEU A 40 -0.96 -12.42 12.17
N SER A 41 -0.95 -13.57 11.49
CA SER A 41 0.15 -14.53 11.58
C SER A 41 1.44 -14.05 10.90
N LEU A 42 1.31 -13.24 9.84
CA LEU A 42 2.44 -12.62 9.14
C LEU A 42 2.95 -11.37 9.86
N LEU A 43 2.11 -10.66 10.61
CA LEU A 43 2.46 -9.42 11.27
C LEU A 43 3.08 -9.67 12.65
N ALA A 44 4.07 -8.84 12.99
CA ALA A 44 4.63 -8.73 14.32
C ALA A 44 3.63 -8.09 15.31
N ALA A 45 2.50 -8.71 15.62
CA ALA A 45 1.37 -8.08 16.31
C ALA A 45 1.79 -7.16 17.49
N ASP A 46 2.70 -7.61 18.35
CA ASP A 46 3.38 -6.77 19.33
C ASP A 46 4.57 -6.03 18.68
N GLY A 47 4.35 -4.77 18.29
CA GLY A 47 5.40 -3.90 17.73
C GLY A 47 5.47 -3.84 16.20
N PHE A 48 4.42 -4.28 15.50
CA PHE A 48 4.28 -4.06 14.07
C PHE A 48 4.12 -2.56 13.79
N ASP A 49 5.02 -2.04 12.97
CA ASP A 49 5.01 -0.66 12.50
C ASP A 49 4.51 -0.58 11.05
N PHE A 50 3.35 0.06 10.89
CA PHE A 50 2.74 0.36 9.61
C PHE A 50 2.95 1.83 9.28
N MET A 51 3.74 2.09 8.24
CA MET A 51 4.03 3.43 7.70
C MET A 51 4.69 4.41 8.68
N GLY A 52 5.38 3.92 9.72
CA GLY A 52 6.23 4.70 10.63
C GLY A 52 5.61 5.03 11.99
N ASP A 53 4.27 4.99 12.12
CA ASP A 53 3.57 5.25 13.38
C ASP A 53 2.28 4.43 13.59
N GLY A 54 1.86 3.65 12.61
CA GLY A 54 0.62 2.86 12.66
C GLY A 54 0.83 1.45 13.21
N GLY A 55 -0.18 0.90 13.86
CA GLY A 55 -0.20 -0.52 14.25
C GLY A 55 -1.06 -1.39 13.32
N VAL A 56 -1.35 -2.61 13.77
CA VAL A 56 -2.26 -3.55 13.09
C VAL A 56 -3.63 -2.92 12.79
N ASP A 57 -4.18 -2.14 13.73
CA ASP A 57 -5.48 -1.49 13.54
C ASP A 57 -5.46 -0.45 12.41
N ALA A 58 -4.37 0.31 12.30
CA ALA A 58 -4.21 1.30 11.22
C ALA A 58 -4.09 0.60 9.85
N PHE A 59 -3.35 -0.51 9.80
CA PHE A 59 -3.25 -1.35 8.62
C PHE A 59 -4.62 -1.92 8.19
N LEU A 60 -5.36 -2.53 9.12
CA LEU A 60 -6.70 -3.07 8.83
C LEU A 60 -7.68 -1.96 8.44
N GLY A 61 -7.60 -0.78 9.08
CA GLY A 61 -8.37 0.40 8.72
C GLY A 61 -8.12 0.84 7.28
N GLN A 62 -6.85 0.89 6.86
CA GLN A 62 -6.47 1.26 5.50
C GLN A 62 -7.03 0.27 4.46
N TRP A 63 -6.98 -1.04 4.73
CA TRP A 63 -7.58 -2.06 3.87
C TRP A 63 -9.11 -1.97 3.81
N ARG A 64 -9.77 -1.72 4.93
CA ARG A 64 -11.22 -1.46 4.97
C ARG A 64 -11.60 -0.28 4.07
N ARG A 65 -10.79 0.80 4.05
CA ARG A 65 -11.00 1.92 3.13
C ARG A 65 -10.86 1.50 1.68
N TYR A 66 -9.83 0.73 1.32
CA TYR A 66 -9.68 0.24 -0.06
C TYR A 66 -10.90 -0.56 -0.55
N VAL A 67 -11.40 -1.52 0.25
CA VAL A 67 -12.57 -2.33 -0.14
C VAL A 67 -13.89 -1.56 -0.08
N THR A 68 -13.94 -0.44 0.66
CA THR A 68 -15.15 0.39 0.78
C THR A 68 -15.21 1.48 -0.29
N TYR A 69 -14.07 2.10 -0.60
CA TYR A 69 -13.98 3.27 -1.47
C TYR A 69 -13.86 2.89 -2.93
N PHE A 70 -13.38 1.69 -3.26
CA PHE A 70 -13.27 1.22 -4.64
C PHE A 70 -14.27 0.11 -4.91
N ALA A 71 -14.77 0.04 -6.14
CA ALA A 71 -15.69 -1.01 -6.57
C ALA A 71 -14.96 -2.35 -6.84
N GLY A 72 -13.63 -2.32 -6.85
CA GLY A 72 -12.79 -3.48 -7.08
C GLY A 72 -11.33 -3.13 -6.80
N LEU A 73 -10.59 -4.12 -6.33
CA LEU A 73 -9.20 -4.03 -5.92
C LEU A 73 -8.50 -5.30 -6.38
N GLU A 74 -7.40 -5.17 -7.10
CA GLU A 74 -6.48 -6.28 -7.39
C GLU A 74 -5.03 -5.81 -7.21
N MET A 75 -4.29 -6.46 -6.31
CA MET A 75 -2.85 -6.26 -6.15
C MET A 75 -2.06 -7.39 -6.80
N THR A 76 -1.08 -7.02 -7.62
CA THR A 76 -0.17 -8.00 -8.25
C THR A 76 1.27 -7.61 -8.01
N CYS A 77 2.02 -8.49 -7.35
CA CYS A 77 3.47 -8.35 -7.26
C CYS A 77 4.15 -8.78 -8.55
N ARG A 78 5.03 -7.94 -9.09
CA ARG A 78 5.81 -8.21 -10.31
C ARG A 78 7.21 -8.71 -10.00
N HIS A 79 7.80 -8.21 -8.93
CA HIS A 79 9.17 -8.52 -8.56
C HIS A 79 9.34 -8.42 -7.04
N ILE A 80 10.08 -9.36 -6.47
CA ILE A 80 10.48 -9.36 -5.06
C ILE A 80 12.00 -9.37 -5.02
N ALA A 81 12.59 -8.39 -4.33
CA ALA A 81 14.00 -8.35 -4.01
C ALA A 81 14.16 -8.49 -2.49
N VAL A 82 15.21 -9.20 -2.05
CA VAL A 82 15.52 -9.32 -0.63
C VAL A 82 16.96 -8.89 -0.40
N SER A 83 17.16 -8.02 0.58
CA SER A 83 18.47 -7.58 1.06
C SER A 83 18.65 -8.02 2.51
N PRO A 84 19.56 -8.97 2.77
CA PRO A 84 19.78 -9.47 4.12
C PRO A 84 20.43 -8.44 5.04
N ALA A 85 20.04 -8.42 6.32
CA ALA A 85 20.75 -7.76 7.41
C ALA A 85 21.03 -8.74 8.55
N GLU A 86 21.51 -8.26 9.71
CA GLU A 86 21.97 -9.15 10.79
C GLU A 86 20.85 -9.96 11.46
N THR A 87 19.69 -9.35 11.68
CA THR A 87 18.56 -9.96 12.41
C THR A 87 17.24 -9.88 11.65
N THR A 88 17.21 -9.12 10.56
CA THR A 88 16.05 -8.88 9.72
C THR A 88 16.46 -8.87 8.26
N ASP A 89 15.53 -9.20 7.37
CA ASP A 89 15.68 -8.96 5.93
C ASP A 89 14.83 -7.77 5.50
N ILE A 90 15.35 -6.99 4.56
CA ILE A 90 14.58 -5.98 3.84
C ILE A 90 14.02 -6.64 2.58
N VAL A 91 12.70 -6.74 2.47
CA VAL A 91 12.01 -7.29 1.31
C VAL A 91 11.34 -6.14 0.56
N VAL A 92 11.76 -5.90 -0.68
CA VAL A 92 11.20 -4.86 -1.56
C VAL A 92 10.41 -5.53 -2.67
N CYS A 93 9.11 -5.27 -2.70
CA CYS A 93 8.18 -5.78 -3.69
C CYS A 93 7.74 -4.64 -4.62
N ASN A 94 8.03 -4.78 -5.91
CA ASN A 94 7.48 -3.90 -6.94
C ASN A 94 6.18 -4.51 -7.46
N SER A 95 5.11 -3.74 -7.41
CA SER A 95 3.76 -4.23 -7.62
C SER A 95 2.90 -3.20 -8.38
N VAL A 96 1.72 -3.64 -8.78
CA VAL A 96 0.67 -2.77 -9.29
C VAL A 96 -0.63 -3.07 -8.57
N MET A 97 -1.33 -2.02 -8.18
CA MET A 97 -2.65 -2.06 -7.61
C MET A 97 -3.65 -1.52 -8.64
N ARG A 98 -4.58 -2.38 -9.05
CA ARG A 98 -5.70 -2.02 -9.93
C ARG A 98 -6.91 -1.68 -9.08
N LEU A 99 -7.44 -0.49 -9.26
CA LEU A 99 -8.54 0.04 -8.47
C LEU A 99 -9.69 0.45 -9.38
N ARG A 100 -10.85 -0.18 -9.24
CA ARG A 100 -12.02 0.19 -10.03
C ARG A 100 -12.71 1.38 -9.37
N LEU A 101 -12.74 2.50 -10.08
CA LEU A 101 -13.38 3.72 -9.66
C LEU A 101 -14.89 3.62 -9.83
N HIS A 102 -15.62 4.12 -8.84
CA HIS A 102 -17.07 4.32 -8.92
C HIS A 102 -17.45 5.66 -8.29
N ARG A 103 -18.73 6.01 -8.33
CA ARG A 103 -19.18 7.31 -7.83
C ARG A 103 -18.83 7.54 -6.35
N ARG A 104 -19.00 6.52 -5.52
CA ARG A 104 -18.58 6.57 -4.11
C ARG A 104 -17.08 6.77 -3.93
N THR A 105 -16.24 6.29 -4.86
CA THR A 105 -14.80 6.60 -4.83
C THR A 105 -14.58 8.10 -4.90
N LEU A 106 -15.30 8.78 -5.79
CA LEU A 106 -15.20 10.23 -5.92
C LEU A 106 -15.77 10.93 -4.68
N GLU A 107 -16.91 10.48 -4.17
CA GLU A 107 -17.50 11.02 -2.92
C GLU A 107 -16.52 10.93 -1.74
N CYS A 108 -15.84 9.80 -1.56
CA CYS A 108 -14.92 9.60 -0.44
C CYS A 108 -13.57 10.28 -0.65
N LEU A 109 -12.98 10.16 -1.85
CA LEU A 109 -11.57 10.51 -2.09
C LEU A 109 -11.35 11.79 -2.90
N PHE A 110 -12.31 12.16 -3.75
CA PHE A 110 -12.19 13.29 -4.67
C PHE A 110 -13.48 14.12 -4.71
N PRO A 111 -14.03 14.54 -3.55
CA PRO A 111 -15.38 15.10 -3.48
C PRO A 111 -15.53 16.36 -4.32
N HIS A 112 -14.47 17.16 -4.45
CA HIS A 112 -14.43 18.36 -5.28
C HIS A 112 -14.57 18.06 -6.78
N VAL A 113 -14.16 16.87 -7.25
CA VAL A 113 -14.31 16.43 -8.64
C VAL A 113 -15.78 16.22 -9.00
N LEU A 114 -16.67 16.01 -8.03
CA LEU A 114 -18.11 15.86 -8.29
C LEU A 114 -18.76 17.12 -8.90
N ALA A 115 -18.13 18.29 -8.76
CA ALA A 115 -18.57 19.53 -9.41
C ALA A 115 -18.18 19.59 -10.90
N ARG A 116 -17.31 18.69 -11.36
CA ARG A 116 -16.78 18.61 -12.73
C ARG A 116 -17.33 17.37 -13.42
N GLU A 117 -18.56 17.46 -13.94
CA GLU A 117 -19.23 16.32 -14.56
C GLU A 117 -18.43 15.72 -15.73
N ASP A 118 -17.67 16.55 -16.46
CA ASP A 118 -16.75 16.09 -17.49
C ASP A 118 -15.69 15.12 -16.95
N MET A 119 -15.14 15.38 -15.76
CA MET A 119 -14.18 14.50 -15.08
C MET A 119 -14.88 13.28 -14.48
N VAL A 120 -16.06 13.46 -13.87
CA VAL A 120 -16.86 12.36 -13.33
C VAL A 120 -17.13 11.29 -14.38
N GLN A 121 -17.58 11.69 -15.58
CA GLN A 121 -17.86 10.79 -16.70
C GLN A 121 -16.61 10.04 -17.19
N ARG A 122 -15.44 10.66 -17.05
CA ARG A 122 -14.16 10.06 -17.46
C ARG A 122 -13.57 9.12 -16.43
N LEU A 123 -13.93 9.26 -15.15
CA LEU A 123 -13.37 8.49 -14.04
C LEU A 123 -14.28 7.32 -13.63
N VAL A 124 -15.59 7.53 -13.53
CA VAL A 124 -16.52 6.49 -13.04
C VAL A 124 -16.51 5.28 -13.97
N GLY A 125 -16.38 4.09 -13.37
CA GLY A 125 -16.34 2.82 -14.09
C GLY A 125 -14.99 2.48 -14.71
N ARG A 126 -14.00 3.39 -14.64
CA ARG A 126 -12.64 3.12 -15.10
C ARG A 126 -11.81 2.44 -14.02
N GLU A 127 -10.68 1.89 -14.44
CA GLU A 127 -9.70 1.28 -13.56
C GLU A 127 -8.46 2.17 -13.50
N LEU A 128 -8.03 2.49 -12.29
CA LEU A 128 -6.75 3.13 -12.00
C LEU A 128 -5.70 2.03 -11.81
N SER A 129 -4.65 2.03 -12.61
CA SER A 129 -3.53 1.10 -12.46
C SER A 129 -2.37 1.81 -11.77
N ALA A 130 -2.27 1.67 -10.45
CA ALA A 130 -1.28 2.33 -9.61
C ALA A 130 -0.01 1.49 -9.40
N PRO A 131 1.15 1.91 -9.92
CA PRO A 131 2.42 1.37 -9.47
C PRO A 131 2.57 1.53 -7.96
N MET A 132 3.04 0.48 -7.31
CA MET A 132 3.25 0.45 -5.88
C MET A 132 4.57 -0.23 -5.54
N THR A 133 5.34 0.38 -4.64
CA THR A 133 6.50 -0.24 -4.00
C THR A 133 6.15 -0.53 -2.55
N LEU A 134 6.31 -1.78 -2.15
CA LEU A 134 6.13 -2.23 -0.77
C LEU A 134 7.48 -2.67 -0.20
N THR A 135 7.88 -2.08 0.91
CA THR A 135 9.09 -2.44 1.66
C THR A 135 8.68 -3.06 2.99
N LEU A 136 9.16 -4.27 3.25
CA LEU A 136 8.91 -5.01 4.48
C LEU A 136 10.22 -5.24 5.20
N ILE A 137 10.23 -5.04 6.51
CA ILE A 137 11.30 -5.53 7.38
C ILE A 137 10.81 -6.83 8.00
N VAL A 138 11.45 -7.95 7.64
CA VAL A 138 11.03 -9.30 8.05
C VAL A 138 12.04 -9.89 9.02
N ARG A 139 11.58 -10.37 10.17
CA ARG A 139 12.45 -11.01 11.17
C ARG A 139 12.87 -12.40 10.73
N HIS A 140 14.14 -12.73 10.92
CA HIS A 140 14.68 -14.06 10.56
C HIS A 140 14.12 -15.20 11.40
N ASP A 141 13.93 -14.96 12.70
CA ASP A 141 13.57 -15.99 13.68
C ASP A 141 12.11 -16.45 13.56
N THR A 142 11.22 -15.51 13.25
CA THR A 142 9.77 -15.65 13.31
C THR A 142 9.13 -15.59 11.92
N CYS A 143 9.87 -15.12 10.91
CA CYS A 143 9.33 -14.82 9.57
C CYS A 143 8.15 -13.84 9.59
N GLN A 144 8.09 -13.00 10.62
CA GLN A 144 7.07 -11.97 10.77
C GLN A 144 7.55 -10.63 10.23
N ILE A 145 6.62 -9.85 9.70
CA ILE A 145 6.82 -8.48 9.25
C ILE A 145 6.85 -7.59 10.50
N GLN A 146 8.01 -7.05 10.80
CA GLN A 146 8.23 -6.06 11.85
C GLN A 146 7.76 -4.67 11.43
N SER A 147 8.07 -4.25 10.20
CA SER A 147 7.56 -2.98 9.69
C SER A 147 7.22 -3.05 8.21
N MET A 148 6.30 -2.18 7.79
CA MET A 148 5.76 -2.12 6.45
C MET A 148 5.69 -0.68 5.99
N HIS A 149 6.30 -0.41 4.83
CA HIS A 149 6.23 0.87 4.14
C HIS A 149 5.71 0.65 2.73
N SER A 150 4.79 1.49 2.27
CA SER A 150 4.22 1.45 0.94
C SER A 150 4.28 2.82 0.29
N ASP A 151 4.53 2.84 -1.00
CA ASP A 151 4.38 4.03 -1.83
C ASP A 151 3.48 3.65 -2.99
N VAL A 152 2.39 4.42 -3.20
CA VAL A 152 1.40 4.17 -4.24
C VAL A 152 1.30 5.41 -5.11
N ALA A 153 1.60 5.26 -6.41
CA ALA A 153 1.73 6.37 -7.34
C ALA A 153 0.37 6.87 -7.89
N PHE A 154 -0.54 7.31 -7.02
CA PHE A 154 -1.89 7.76 -7.41
C PHE A 154 -1.89 8.90 -8.43
N ALA A 155 -1.06 9.93 -8.23
CA ALA A 155 -1.02 11.10 -9.11
C ALA A 155 -0.60 10.74 -10.54
N VAL A 156 0.38 9.83 -10.69
CA VAL A 156 0.84 9.36 -12.00
C VAL A 156 -0.28 8.58 -12.69
N SER A 157 -0.93 7.66 -11.98
CA SER A 157 -2.02 6.87 -12.56
C SER A 157 -3.24 7.71 -12.89
N MET A 158 -3.50 8.77 -12.12
CA MET A 158 -4.56 9.73 -12.42
C MET A 158 -4.22 10.51 -13.70
N ALA A 159 -2.96 10.90 -13.87
CA ALA A 159 -2.48 11.53 -15.10
C ALA A 159 -2.63 10.64 -16.33
N GLU A 160 -2.32 9.35 -16.21
CA GLU A 160 -2.53 8.38 -17.29
C GLU A 160 -4.01 8.23 -17.64
N LEU A 161 -4.88 8.17 -16.63
CA LEU A 161 -6.31 7.99 -16.83
C LEU A 161 -6.99 9.23 -17.43
N LEU A 162 -6.59 10.42 -16.97
CA LEU A 162 -7.10 11.70 -17.46
C LEU A 162 -6.36 12.21 -18.69
N GLY A 163 -5.18 11.71 -19.05
CA GLY A 163 -4.41 12.19 -20.20
C GLY A 163 -4.19 13.72 -20.24
N SER A 164 -4.28 14.40 -19.09
CA SER A 164 -4.28 15.86 -18.96
C SER A 164 -3.66 16.23 -17.62
N LEU A 165 -2.53 16.95 -17.67
CA LEU A 165 -1.84 17.39 -16.46
C LEU A 165 -2.67 18.41 -15.67
N GLU A 166 -3.42 19.26 -16.36
CA GLU A 166 -4.30 20.25 -15.73
C GLU A 166 -5.45 19.57 -14.98
N ASP A 167 -6.18 18.67 -15.63
CA ASP A 167 -7.25 17.93 -14.96
C ASP A 167 -6.71 17.05 -13.83
N THR A 168 -5.48 16.55 -13.96
CA THR A 168 -4.82 15.79 -12.89
C THR A 168 -4.48 16.68 -11.70
N ALA A 169 -3.95 17.87 -11.93
CA ALA A 169 -3.68 18.83 -10.88
C ALA A 169 -4.98 19.16 -10.14
N VAL A 170 -6.08 19.43 -10.88
CA VAL A 170 -7.41 19.66 -10.29
C VAL A 170 -7.91 18.43 -9.52
N ALA A 171 -7.75 17.22 -10.06
CA ALA A 171 -8.20 16.00 -9.39
C ALA A 171 -7.43 15.75 -8.09
N MET A 172 -6.11 15.96 -8.09
CA MET A 172 -5.26 15.69 -6.94
C MET A 172 -5.26 16.83 -5.91
N ASP A 173 -5.54 18.07 -6.34
CA ASP A 173 -5.69 19.23 -5.46
C ASP A 173 -6.99 19.10 -4.65
N GLY A 174 -6.89 18.91 -3.34
CA GLY A 174 -8.04 18.59 -2.48
C GLY A 174 -8.45 17.11 -2.48
N ALA A 175 -7.67 16.23 -3.11
CA ALA A 175 -7.85 14.79 -2.97
C ALA A 175 -7.50 14.33 -1.55
N ARG A 176 -8.29 13.41 -1.02
CA ARG A 176 -8.08 12.76 0.28
C ARG A 176 -7.13 11.55 0.17
N VAL A 177 -6.02 11.78 -0.53
CA VAL A 177 -4.96 10.79 -0.76
C VAL A 177 -3.63 11.45 -0.45
N HIS A 178 -2.95 10.98 0.61
CA HIS A 178 -1.69 11.57 1.08
C HIS A 178 -0.62 10.51 1.25
N GLY A 179 0.34 10.49 0.32
CA GLY A 179 1.33 9.42 0.24
C GLY A 179 0.63 8.05 0.14
N PRO A 180 0.86 7.12 1.10
CA PRO A 180 0.20 5.81 1.10
C PRO A 180 -1.25 5.83 1.60
N TRP A 181 -1.68 6.93 2.24
CA TRP A 181 -2.90 6.95 3.04
C TRP A 181 -4.11 7.37 2.20
N LEU A 182 -5.18 6.58 2.32
CA LEU A 182 -6.52 7.04 1.95
C LEU A 182 -7.17 7.60 3.20
N LEU A 183 -7.71 8.80 3.14
CA LEU A 183 -8.33 9.41 4.30
C LEU A 183 -9.82 9.12 4.37
N SER A 184 -10.32 9.07 5.60
CA SER A 184 -11.75 9.11 5.92
C SER A 184 -12.24 10.54 6.13
N ASP A 185 -13.56 10.72 6.12
CA ASP A 185 -14.20 12.02 6.38
C ASP A 185 -13.84 12.60 7.76
N ASP A 186 -13.51 11.74 8.72
CA ASP A 186 -13.21 12.10 10.11
C ASP A 186 -11.70 12.37 10.36
N ASP A 187 -10.84 12.15 9.35
CA ASP A 187 -9.40 12.38 9.49
C ASP A 187 -9.10 13.89 9.38
N ASP A 188 -8.64 14.49 10.48
CA ASP A 188 -8.22 15.90 10.52
C ASP A 188 -7.01 16.15 9.60
N ASP A 189 -7.13 17.15 8.72
CA ASP A 189 -6.14 17.51 7.69
C ASP A 189 -4.72 17.77 8.28
N ALA A 190 -4.68 18.31 9.50
CA ALA A 190 -3.45 18.55 10.26
C ALA A 190 -2.77 17.26 10.77
N SER A 191 -3.55 16.24 11.15
CA SER A 191 -3.00 14.94 11.61
C SER A 191 -2.41 14.16 10.44
N VAL A 192 -2.95 14.30 9.24
CA VAL A 192 -2.49 13.59 8.04
C VAL A 192 -1.28 14.27 7.42
N ALA A 193 -1.28 15.60 7.35
CA ALA A 193 -0.12 16.37 6.90
C ALA A 193 1.10 16.09 7.79
N ALA A 194 0.91 15.97 9.11
CA ALA A 194 1.96 15.54 10.03
C ALA A 194 2.50 14.14 9.68
N LYS A 195 1.62 13.14 9.47
CA LYS A 195 2.01 11.78 9.06
C LYS A 195 2.79 11.72 7.75
N SER A 196 2.38 12.51 6.75
CA SER A 196 3.07 12.63 5.46
C SER A 196 4.40 13.40 5.52
N LEU A 197 4.54 14.36 6.44
CA LEU A 197 5.80 15.09 6.66
C LEU A 197 6.84 14.24 7.38
N THR A 198 6.42 13.39 8.33
CA THR A 198 7.30 12.42 8.98
C THR A 198 7.81 11.35 8.00
N TYR A 199 6.98 10.95 7.02
CA TYR A 199 7.34 10.02 5.95
C TYR A 199 8.47 10.52 5.02
N LYS A 200 8.62 11.83 4.79
CA LYS A 200 9.68 12.38 3.92
C LYS A 200 11.01 12.66 4.63
N ALA A 201 11.06 12.52 5.96
CA ALA A 201 12.21 12.93 6.77
C ALA A 201 13.11 11.76 7.25
N THR A 202 12.83 10.53 6.81
CA THR A 202 13.63 9.32 7.11
C THR A 202 14.15 8.72 5.81
#